data_AF-A0A2E5HNW8-F1
#
_entry.id   AF-A0A2E5HNW8-F1
#
_cell.length_a   1.000
_cell.length_b   1.000
_cell.length_c   1.000
_cell.angle_alpha   90.00
_cell.angle_beta   90.00
_cell.angle_gamma   90.00
#
_symmetry.space_group_name_H-M   'P 1'
#
loop_
_entity.id
_entity.type
_entity.pdbx_description
1 polymer ?
#
loop_
_entity_poly.entity_id
_entity_poly.type
_entity_poly.pdbx_seq_one_letter_code
_entity_poly.pdbx_strand_id
1 'polypeptide(L)'
;METQDELIRYLLGDLDGPDLDRLEARLKRDPALTRELGALEDALCAMSEALDPMEPAPESRSRLLGALEPGARFEPWVGRLTRMLDLAEEAVRGLLASLDAPDAPWEPGPCEGAALIHLPTGPRFAGALAGFIRVEPGVRFPHHKHAGREVVLVIQGGLLDSSGAVLRAGDESVMGEETEHDFVALEGPPLIYVVTLAEMVEFSAL
;
A
#
# COMPACT_ATOMS: atom_id res chain seq x y z
N MET A 1 11.63 7.15 -35.10
CA MET A 1 10.21 7.51 -34.91
C MET A 1 9.58 6.51 -33.95
N GLU A 2 9.52 5.22 -34.29
CA GLU A 2 8.94 4.17 -33.41
C GLU A 2 9.61 4.05 -32.03
N THR A 3 10.94 4.13 -31.93
CA THR A 3 11.67 4.05 -30.64
C THR A 3 11.52 5.31 -29.77
N GLN A 4 11.44 6.48 -30.38
CA GLN A 4 11.31 7.74 -29.64
C GLN A 4 9.89 7.87 -29.05
N ASP A 5 8.88 7.47 -29.81
CA ASP A 5 7.49 7.42 -29.33
C ASP A 5 7.34 6.43 -28.16
N GLU A 6 8.03 5.29 -28.23
CA GLU A 6 8.08 4.29 -27.16
C GLU A 6 8.70 4.86 -25.87
N LEU A 7 9.82 5.60 -25.98
CA LEU A 7 10.46 6.27 -24.84
C LEU A 7 9.57 7.39 -24.24
N ILE A 8 8.84 8.14 -25.07
CA ILE A 8 7.90 9.15 -24.58
C ILE A 8 6.76 8.50 -23.81
N ARG A 9 6.17 7.42 -24.34
CA ARG A 9 5.14 6.67 -23.63
C ARG A 9 5.65 6.09 -22.32
N TYR A 10 6.89 5.60 -22.29
CA TYR A 10 7.55 5.17 -21.05
C TYR A 10 7.64 6.30 -20.02
N LEU A 11 8.11 7.48 -20.43
CA LEU A 11 8.25 8.65 -19.53
C LEU A 11 6.93 9.16 -18.99
N LEU A 12 5.87 9.09 -19.79
CA LEU A 12 4.53 9.51 -19.38
C LEU A 12 3.80 8.45 -18.53
N GLY A 13 4.39 7.25 -18.36
CA GLY A 13 3.75 6.13 -17.67
C GLY A 13 2.65 5.43 -18.48
N ASP A 14 2.64 5.62 -19.81
CA ASP A 14 1.65 5.09 -20.76
C ASP A 14 2.10 3.75 -21.41
N LEU A 15 3.01 3.03 -20.75
CA LEU A 15 3.43 1.67 -21.10
C LEU A 15 3.10 0.70 -19.98
N ASP A 16 2.57 -0.47 -20.35
CA ASP A 16 2.18 -1.51 -19.43
C ASP A 16 2.69 -2.90 -19.87
N GLY A 17 2.72 -3.81 -18.89
CA GLY A 17 2.97 -5.23 -19.09
C GLY A 17 4.16 -5.56 -20.01
N PRO A 18 3.98 -6.39 -21.05
CA PRO A 18 5.08 -6.90 -21.88
C PRO A 18 5.89 -5.83 -22.62
N ASP A 19 5.29 -4.68 -22.94
CA ASP A 19 5.97 -3.63 -23.69
C ASP A 19 6.89 -2.83 -22.77
N LEU A 20 6.46 -2.57 -21.52
CA LEU A 20 7.30 -1.99 -20.47
C LEU A 20 8.52 -2.89 -20.19
N ASP A 21 8.29 -4.18 -19.95
CA ASP A 21 9.36 -5.15 -19.65
C ASP A 21 10.40 -5.21 -20.79
N ARG A 22 9.92 -5.19 -22.04
CA ARG A 22 10.78 -5.23 -23.23
C ARG A 22 11.64 -3.98 -23.34
N LEU A 23 11.06 -2.81 -23.12
CA LEU A 23 11.79 -1.55 -23.19
C LEU A 23 12.82 -1.45 -22.05
N GLU A 24 12.45 -1.78 -20.82
CA GLU A 24 13.39 -1.79 -19.69
C GLU A 24 14.56 -2.74 -19.93
N ALA A 25 14.29 -3.92 -20.48
CA ALA A 25 15.33 -4.88 -20.84
C ALA A 25 16.29 -4.34 -21.91
N ARG A 26 15.80 -3.50 -22.84
CA ARG A 26 16.63 -2.82 -23.84
C ARG A 26 17.43 -1.67 -23.23
N LEU A 27 16.80 -0.84 -22.40
CA LEU A 27 17.45 0.26 -21.68
C LEU A 27 18.65 -0.22 -20.84
N LYS A 28 18.55 -1.41 -20.24
CA LYS A 28 19.66 -2.03 -19.49
C LYS A 28 20.86 -2.43 -20.36
N ARG A 29 20.65 -2.68 -21.66
CA ARG A 29 21.67 -3.24 -22.57
C ARG A 29 22.20 -2.24 -23.59
N ASP A 30 21.47 -1.15 -23.83
CA ASP A 30 21.79 -0.16 -24.86
C ASP A 30 22.05 1.23 -24.24
N PRO A 31 23.33 1.61 -24.02
CA PRO A 31 23.69 2.93 -23.49
C PRO A 31 23.32 4.10 -24.41
N ALA A 32 23.10 3.86 -25.72
CA ALA A 32 22.63 4.91 -26.60
C ALA A 32 21.15 5.22 -26.33
N LEU A 33 20.35 4.17 -26.14
CA LEU A 33 18.95 4.30 -25.77
C LEU A 33 18.78 4.96 -24.40
N THR A 34 19.63 4.63 -23.41
CA THR A 34 19.63 5.31 -22.10
C THR A 34 19.93 6.80 -22.22
N ARG A 35 20.87 7.20 -23.09
CA ARG A 35 21.17 8.62 -23.33
C ARG A 35 20.02 9.35 -24.02
N GLU A 36 19.33 8.67 -24.93
CA GLU A 36 18.15 9.23 -25.59
C GLU A 36 17.01 9.45 -24.60
N LEU A 37 16.77 8.48 -23.70
CA LEU A 37 15.83 8.63 -22.59
C LEU A 37 16.18 9.84 -21.71
N GLY A 38 17.45 9.98 -21.30
CA GLY A 38 17.88 11.12 -20.48
C GLY A 38 17.70 12.46 -21.18
N ALA A 39 17.92 12.55 -22.50
CA ALA A 39 17.66 13.76 -23.26
C ALA A 39 16.15 14.13 -23.31
N LEU A 40 15.27 13.13 -23.32
CA LEU A 40 13.83 13.34 -23.24
C LEU A 40 13.37 13.73 -21.82
N GLU A 41 14.00 13.16 -20.77
CA GLU A 41 13.79 13.57 -19.38
C GLU A 41 14.17 15.04 -19.16
N ASP A 42 15.33 15.46 -19.67
CA ASP A 42 15.79 16.85 -19.61
C ASP A 42 14.79 17.80 -20.30
N ALA A 43 14.27 17.40 -21.46
CA ALA A 43 13.27 18.17 -22.18
C ALA A 43 11.95 18.28 -21.40
N LEU A 44 11.48 17.19 -20.80
CA LEU A 44 10.27 17.16 -19.96
C LEU A 44 10.43 18.03 -18.70
N CYS A 45 11.62 18.00 -18.09
CA CYS A 45 11.96 18.86 -16.97
C CYS A 45 11.89 20.34 -17.36
N ALA A 46 12.52 20.72 -18.48
CA ALA A 46 12.48 22.09 -18.98
C ALA A 46 11.06 22.57 -19.31
N MET A 47 10.21 21.69 -19.85
CA MET A 47 8.78 21.99 -20.07
C MET A 47 8.04 22.18 -18.75
N SER A 48 8.35 21.37 -17.73
CA SER A 48 7.71 21.44 -16.41
C SER A 48 8.08 22.73 -15.66
N GLU A 49 9.32 23.19 -15.78
CA GLU A 49 9.78 24.47 -15.22
C GLU A 49 9.11 25.69 -15.86
N ALA A 50 8.62 25.56 -17.09
CA ALA A 50 7.91 26.62 -17.80
C ALA A 50 6.41 26.69 -17.45
N LEU A 51 5.87 25.74 -16.69
CA LEU A 51 4.48 25.75 -16.24
C LEU A 51 4.28 26.78 -15.12
N ASP A 52 3.09 27.38 -15.09
CA ASP A 52 2.70 28.23 -13.97
C ASP A 52 2.68 27.40 -12.66
N PRO A 53 3.41 27.82 -11.62
CA PRO A 53 3.42 27.10 -10.35
C PRO A 53 2.01 27.03 -9.76
N MET A 54 1.55 25.81 -9.46
CA MET A 54 0.32 25.60 -8.72
C MET A 54 0.62 25.66 -7.22
N GLU A 55 0.00 26.60 -6.52
CA GLU A 55 0.18 26.73 -5.07
C GLU A 55 -0.42 25.50 -4.36
N PRO A 56 0.37 24.72 -3.60
CA PRO A 56 -0.16 23.59 -2.85
C PRO A 56 -1.03 24.07 -1.68
N ALA A 57 -1.88 23.19 -1.14
CA ALA A 57 -2.63 23.51 0.08
C ALA A 57 -1.66 23.93 1.21
N PRO A 58 -1.97 24.96 2.02
CA PRO A 58 -1.05 25.54 3.00
C PRO A 58 -0.43 24.52 3.97
N GLU A 59 -1.17 23.44 4.28
CA GLU A 59 -0.76 22.38 5.21
C GLU A 59 0.14 21.32 4.56
N SER A 60 0.35 21.37 3.24
CA SER A 60 1.08 20.33 2.50
C SER A 60 2.52 20.19 2.99
N ARG A 61 3.20 21.31 3.25
CA ARG A 61 4.59 21.32 3.71
C ARG A 61 4.73 20.78 5.13
N SER A 62 3.89 21.23 6.06
CA SER A 62 3.93 20.75 7.44
C SER A 62 3.55 19.27 7.52
N ARG A 63 2.57 18.82 6.73
CA ARG A 63 2.19 17.40 6.62
C ARG A 63 3.34 16.52 6.13
N LEU A 64 4.07 16.94 5.09
CA LEU A 64 5.22 16.19 4.57
C LEU A 64 6.38 16.15 5.57
N LEU A 65 6.68 17.26 6.24
CA LEU A 65 7.76 17.32 7.24
C LEU A 65 7.40 16.53 8.51
N GLY A 66 6.16 16.59 8.97
CA GLY A 66 5.69 15.79 10.11
C GLY A 66 5.75 14.28 9.83
N ALA A 67 5.54 13.86 8.58
CA ALA A 67 5.70 12.46 8.18
C ALA A 67 7.15 11.94 8.28
N LEU A 68 8.14 12.84 8.39
CA LEU A 68 9.56 12.49 8.58
C LEU A 68 9.98 12.46 10.06
N GLU A 69 9.12 12.89 10.99
CA GLU A 69 9.45 12.90 12.42
C GLU A 69 9.45 11.46 13.00
N PRO A 70 10.52 11.05 13.71
CA PRO A 70 10.56 9.76 14.38
C PRO A 70 9.40 9.62 15.37
N GLY A 71 8.66 8.51 15.31
CA GLY A 71 7.47 8.27 16.13
C GLY A 71 6.14 8.67 15.47
N ALA A 72 6.18 9.35 14.33
CA ALA A 72 5.00 9.73 13.55
C ALA A 72 4.76 8.82 12.34
N ARG A 73 5.42 7.65 12.25
CA ARG A 73 5.40 6.80 11.04
C ARG A 73 3.99 6.42 10.57
N PHE A 74 3.04 6.34 11.51
CA PHE A 74 1.63 6.04 11.24
C PHE A 74 0.69 7.20 11.52
N GLU A 75 1.22 8.36 11.90
CA GLU A 75 0.46 9.57 12.12
C GLU A 75 -0.45 9.95 10.93
N PRO A 76 0.00 9.82 9.66
CA PRO A 76 -0.86 10.10 8.51
C PRO A 76 -2.14 9.24 8.43
N TRP A 77 -2.17 8.10 9.13
CA TRP A 77 -3.29 7.16 9.09
C TRP A 77 -4.32 7.39 10.19
N VAL A 78 -4.01 8.18 11.23
CA VAL A 78 -4.87 8.38 12.41
C VAL A 78 -6.29 8.75 12.01
N GLY A 79 -6.47 9.81 11.22
CA GLY A 79 -7.80 10.28 10.83
C GLY A 79 -8.58 9.29 9.96
N ARG A 80 -7.88 8.45 9.17
CA ARG A 80 -8.53 7.40 8.37
C ARG A 80 -8.98 6.24 9.25
N LEU A 81 -8.13 5.80 10.16
CA LEU A 81 -8.41 4.71 11.10
C LEU A 81 -9.47 5.08 12.14
N THR A 82 -9.53 6.34 12.59
CA THR A 82 -10.63 6.86 13.40
C THR A 82 -11.98 6.62 12.72
N ARG A 83 -12.09 6.88 11.41
CA ARG A 83 -13.32 6.62 10.66
C ARG A 83 -13.56 5.14 10.40
N MET A 84 -12.51 4.39 10.08
CA MET A 84 -12.59 2.96 9.76
C MET A 84 -12.99 2.11 10.97
N LEU A 85 -12.47 2.45 12.16
CA LEU A 85 -12.70 1.72 13.40
C LEU A 85 -13.80 2.34 14.27
N ASP A 86 -14.28 3.55 13.93
CA ASP A 86 -15.21 4.33 14.77
C ASP A 86 -14.66 4.63 16.18
N LEU A 87 -13.37 4.95 16.26
CA LEU A 87 -12.66 5.23 17.51
C LEU A 87 -12.17 6.68 17.56
N ALA A 88 -12.02 7.22 18.77
CA ALA A 88 -11.38 8.52 18.98
C ALA A 88 -9.91 8.51 18.52
N GLU A 89 -9.40 9.63 18.01
CA GLU A 89 -8.02 9.75 17.52
C GLU A 89 -6.98 9.33 18.56
N GLU A 90 -7.19 9.68 19.83
CA GLU A 90 -6.29 9.30 20.92
C GLU A 90 -6.17 7.78 21.08
N ALA A 91 -7.28 7.05 20.97
CA ALA A 91 -7.27 5.60 21.02
C ALA A 91 -6.53 5.01 19.82
N VAL A 92 -6.76 5.56 18.62
CA VAL A 92 -6.07 5.15 17.40
C VAL A 92 -4.57 5.41 17.48
N ARG A 93 -4.13 6.56 17.99
CA ARG A 93 -2.71 6.86 18.23
C ARG A 93 -2.08 5.83 19.16
N GLY A 94 -2.77 5.46 20.25
CA GLY A 94 -2.31 4.42 21.17
C GLY A 94 -2.12 3.06 20.48
N LEU A 95 -3.10 2.65 19.66
CA LEU A 95 -3.04 1.40 18.88
C LEU A 95 -1.90 1.41 17.85
N LEU A 96 -1.66 2.53 17.18
CA LEU A 96 -0.57 2.67 16.21
C LEU A 96 0.81 2.69 16.88
N ALA A 97 0.92 3.37 18.03
CA ALA A 97 2.15 3.42 18.81
C ALA A 97 2.53 2.04 19.36
N SER A 98 1.54 1.19 19.70
CA SER A 98 1.82 -0.16 20.18
C SER A 98 2.43 -1.09 19.12
N LEU A 99 2.33 -0.77 17.83
CA LEU A 99 2.90 -1.61 16.77
C LEU A 99 4.44 -1.64 16.77
N ASP A 100 5.08 -0.60 17.30
CA ASP A 100 6.54 -0.50 17.45
C ASP A 100 7.05 -0.86 18.84
N ALA A 101 6.14 -1.11 19.78
CA ALA A 101 6.52 -1.46 21.13
C ALA A 101 7.30 -2.79 21.11
N PRO A 102 8.41 -2.94 21.85
CA PRO A 102 9.14 -4.21 21.94
C PRO A 102 8.26 -5.37 22.43
N ASP A 103 7.21 -5.05 23.18
CA ASP A 103 6.20 -5.94 23.74
C ASP A 103 4.85 -5.85 23.01
N ALA A 104 4.85 -5.39 21.75
CA ALA A 104 3.68 -5.37 20.91
C ALA A 104 2.98 -6.76 20.92
N PRO A 105 1.66 -6.83 21.17
CA PRO A 105 0.95 -8.08 21.45
C PRO A 105 0.62 -8.86 20.16
N TRP A 106 1.59 -9.01 19.28
CA TRP A 106 1.44 -9.78 18.04
C TRP A 106 1.18 -11.25 18.36
N GLU A 107 0.06 -11.76 17.89
CA GLU A 107 -0.32 -13.17 17.94
C GLU A 107 0.05 -13.87 16.62
N PRO A 108 0.31 -15.18 16.62
CA PRO A 108 0.51 -15.93 15.39
C PRO A 108 -0.65 -15.76 14.40
N GLY A 109 -0.32 -15.45 13.15
CA GLY A 109 -1.29 -15.32 12.07
C GLY A 109 -1.66 -16.67 11.43
N PRO A 110 -2.41 -16.64 10.32
CA PRO A 110 -2.87 -17.86 9.64
C PRO A 110 -1.76 -18.65 8.93
N CYS A 111 -0.56 -18.09 8.79
CA CYS A 111 0.59 -18.76 8.22
C CYS A 111 1.90 -18.33 8.88
N GLU A 112 2.98 -19.08 8.62
CA GLU A 112 4.33 -18.70 9.02
C GLU A 112 4.70 -17.35 8.37
N GLY A 113 5.28 -16.44 9.16
CA GLY A 113 5.61 -15.09 8.72
C GLY A 113 4.42 -14.11 8.70
N ALA A 114 3.22 -14.53 9.12
CA ALA A 114 2.11 -13.63 9.41
C ALA A 114 1.84 -13.53 10.92
N ALA A 115 1.44 -12.34 11.36
CA ALA A 115 1.03 -12.07 12.74
C ALA A 115 -0.16 -11.11 12.77
N LEU A 116 -0.96 -11.15 13.83
CA LEU A 116 -2.13 -10.29 13.99
C LEU A 116 -2.21 -9.64 15.38
N ILE A 117 -2.86 -8.48 15.44
CA ILE A 117 -3.33 -7.85 16.68
C ILE A 117 -4.81 -7.56 16.50
N HIS A 118 -5.65 -8.06 17.41
CA HIS A 118 -7.08 -7.75 17.42
C HIS A 118 -7.34 -6.31 17.87
N LEU A 119 -8.25 -5.63 17.18
CA LEU A 119 -8.60 -4.24 17.45
C LEU A 119 -10.06 -4.11 17.89
N PRO A 120 -10.34 -3.16 18.81
CA PRO A 120 -11.71 -2.80 19.11
C PRO A 120 -12.34 -2.03 17.95
N THR A 121 -13.67 -2.09 17.86
CA THR A 121 -14.48 -1.23 16.99
C THR A 121 -15.44 -0.39 17.84
N GLY A 122 -15.77 0.79 17.33
CA GLY A 122 -16.75 1.68 17.93
C GLY A 122 -18.21 1.23 17.71
N PRO A 123 -19.17 1.91 18.34
CA PRO A 123 -20.59 1.55 18.31
C PRO A 123 -21.18 1.41 16.90
N ARG A 124 -20.69 2.17 15.91
CA ARG A 124 -21.15 2.09 14.52
C ARG A 124 -20.86 0.73 13.88
N PHE A 125 -19.80 0.07 14.32
CA PHE A 125 -19.34 -1.21 13.80
C PHE A 125 -19.34 -2.29 14.90
N ALA A 126 -20.26 -2.18 15.85
CA ALA A 126 -20.42 -3.17 16.91
C ALA A 126 -20.63 -4.58 16.32
N GLY A 127 -19.80 -5.53 16.74
CA GLY A 127 -19.81 -6.91 16.26
C GLY A 127 -18.94 -7.18 15.03
N ALA A 128 -18.44 -6.14 14.35
CA ALA A 128 -17.43 -6.30 13.31
C ALA A 128 -16.08 -6.71 13.93
N LEU A 129 -15.33 -7.53 13.20
CA LEU A 129 -13.95 -7.86 13.56
C LEU A 129 -13.02 -6.81 12.96
N ALA A 130 -11.97 -6.47 13.70
CA ALA A 130 -10.91 -5.60 13.22
C ALA A 130 -9.55 -6.10 13.69
N GLY A 131 -8.52 -5.85 12.89
CA GLY A 131 -7.16 -6.25 13.24
C GLY A 131 -6.08 -5.51 12.48
N PHE A 132 -4.91 -5.41 13.10
CA PHE A 132 -3.67 -5.23 12.33
C PHE A 132 -3.16 -6.58 11.90
N ILE A 133 -2.80 -6.71 10.63
CA ILE A 133 -2.09 -7.88 10.11
C ILE A 133 -0.71 -7.44 9.68
N ARG A 134 0.33 -8.15 10.13
CA ARG A 134 1.70 -8.02 9.67
C ARG A 134 2.08 -9.26 8.88
N VAL A 135 2.64 -9.06 7.69
CA VAL A 135 3.15 -10.14 6.84
C VAL A 135 4.59 -9.80 6.43
N GLU A 136 5.51 -10.72 6.72
CA GLU A 136 6.92 -10.55 6.36
C GLU A 136 7.11 -10.53 4.83
N PRO A 137 8.12 -9.81 4.31
CA PRO A 137 8.36 -9.69 2.87
C PRO A 137 8.50 -11.06 2.18
N GLY A 138 7.90 -11.21 1.00
CA GLY A 138 7.93 -12.44 0.20
C GLY A 138 7.02 -13.56 0.70
N VAL A 139 6.39 -13.42 1.88
CA VAL A 139 5.42 -14.40 2.38
C VAL A 139 4.13 -14.34 1.58
N ARG A 140 3.64 -15.52 1.19
CA ARG A 140 2.30 -15.69 0.60
C ARG A 140 1.28 -15.87 1.72
N PHE A 141 0.32 -14.97 1.79
CA PHE A 141 -0.84 -15.13 2.65
C PHE A 141 -1.77 -16.17 2.03
N PRO A 142 -2.31 -17.14 2.81
CA PRO A 142 -3.08 -18.25 2.25
C PRO A 142 -4.34 -17.81 1.52
N HIS A 143 -4.76 -18.63 0.56
CA HIS A 143 -6.06 -18.46 -0.09
C HIS A 143 -7.19 -18.50 0.93
N HIS A 144 -8.03 -17.49 0.90
CA HIS A 144 -9.17 -17.36 1.79
C HIS A 144 -10.36 -16.72 1.10
N LYS A 145 -11.54 -17.00 1.67
CA LYS A 145 -12.83 -16.54 1.20
C LYS A 145 -13.49 -15.66 2.27
N HIS A 146 -14.05 -14.55 1.84
CA HIS A 146 -14.76 -13.60 2.71
C HIS A 146 -16.24 -14.00 2.84
N ALA A 147 -16.71 -14.34 4.04
CA ALA A 147 -18.14 -14.56 4.29
C ALA A 147 -18.91 -13.24 4.39
N GLY A 148 -18.22 -12.16 4.75
CA GLY A 148 -18.76 -10.81 4.87
C GLY A 148 -17.97 -9.81 4.02
N ARG A 149 -18.42 -8.55 4.04
CA ARG A 149 -17.65 -7.44 3.47
C ARG A 149 -16.36 -7.22 4.25
N GLU A 150 -15.24 -7.17 3.55
CA GLU A 150 -13.92 -6.82 4.09
C GLU A 150 -13.47 -5.44 3.57
N VAL A 151 -12.85 -4.65 4.45
CA VAL A 151 -12.11 -3.44 4.07
C VAL A 151 -10.69 -3.55 4.56
N VAL A 152 -9.74 -3.38 3.65
CA VAL A 152 -8.30 -3.37 3.94
C VAL A 152 -7.75 -1.99 3.68
N LEU A 153 -6.97 -1.46 4.62
CA LEU A 153 -6.15 -0.25 4.44
C LEU A 153 -4.68 -0.62 4.69
N VAL A 154 -3.85 -0.55 3.66
CA VAL A 154 -2.40 -0.77 3.81
C VAL A 154 -1.77 0.46 4.47
N ILE A 155 -1.02 0.26 5.55
CA ILE A 155 -0.35 1.34 6.30
C ILE A 155 1.18 1.26 6.27
N GLN A 156 1.73 0.12 5.85
CA GLN A 156 3.16 -0.08 5.59
C GLN A 156 3.38 -1.15 4.51
N GLY A 157 4.44 -1.01 3.72
CA GLY A 157 4.82 -2.00 2.71
C GLY A 157 3.82 -2.04 1.56
N GLY A 158 3.58 -3.25 1.05
CA GLY A 158 2.57 -3.49 0.02
C GLY A 158 2.39 -4.97 -0.26
N LEU A 159 1.37 -5.27 -1.05
CA LEU A 159 1.03 -6.63 -1.48
C LEU A 159 0.75 -6.67 -2.98
N LEU A 160 1.00 -7.84 -3.57
CA LEU A 160 0.53 -8.24 -4.89
C LEU A 160 -0.58 -9.28 -4.70
N ASP A 161 -1.79 -8.89 -5.06
CA ASP A 161 -2.97 -9.74 -5.03
C ASP A 161 -2.95 -10.76 -6.19
N SER A 162 -3.58 -11.92 -6.01
CA SER A 162 -3.67 -12.95 -7.06
C SER A 162 -4.44 -12.50 -8.32
N SER A 163 -5.26 -11.44 -8.22
CA SER A 163 -5.85 -10.75 -9.37
C SER A 163 -4.84 -9.95 -10.22
N GLY A 164 -3.63 -9.70 -9.70
CA GLY A 164 -2.61 -8.84 -10.30
C GLY A 164 -2.63 -7.40 -9.78
N ALA A 165 -3.59 -7.04 -8.93
CA ALA A 165 -3.63 -5.72 -8.30
C ALA A 165 -2.47 -5.55 -7.30
N VAL A 166 -1.87 -4.36 -7.28
CA VAL A 166 -0.82 -4.00 -6.33
C VAL A 166 -1.37 -2.95 -5.37
N LEU A 167 -1.33 -3.24 -4.06
CA LEU A 167 -1.68 -2.29 -3.02
C LEU A 167 -0.44 -1.88 -2.22
N ARG A 168 -0.30 -0.60 -1.93
CA ARG A 168 0.79 0.01 -1.17
C ARG A 168 0.25 0.84 -0.02
N ALA A 169 1.13 1.26 0.88
CA ALA A 169 0.76 2.14 1.99
C ALA A 169 -0.07 3.35 1.51
N GLY A 170 -1.29 3.45 2.02
CA GLY A 170 -2.28 4.46 1.63
C GLY A 170 -3.39 3.95 0.73
N ASP A 171 -3.25 2.77 0.12
CA ASP A 171 -4.29 2.15 -0.70
C ASP A 171 -5.33 1.44 0.18
N GLU A 172 -6.58 1.56 -0.25
CA GLU A 172 -7.73 0.90 0.36
C GLU A 172 -8.34 -0.08 -0.64
N SER A 173 -8.67 -1.29 -0.18
CA SER A 173 -9.40 -2.28 -0.96
C SER A 173 -10.67 -2.68 -0.22
N VAL A 174 -11.77 -2.77 -0.96
CA VAL A 174 -13.07 -3.22 -0.45
C VAL A 174 -13.42 -4.51 -1.17
N MET A 175 -13.53 -5.58 -0.41
CA MET A 175 -13.84 -6.90 -0.90
C MET A 175 -15.26 -7.28 -0.46
N GLY A 176 -16.06 -7.75 -1.42
CA GLY A 176 -17.44 -8.13 -1.19
C GLY A 176 -17.56 -9.53 -0.59
N GLU A 177 -18.78 -9.88 -0.19
CA GLU A 177 -19.13 -11.25 0.18
C GLU A 177 -18.79 -12.22 -0.95
N GLU A 178 -18.40 -13.43 -0.58
CA GLU A 178 -18.07 -14.53 -1.49
C GLU A 178 -16.86 -14.28 -2.41
N THR A 179 -16.17 -13.14 -2.24
CA THR A 179 -14.87 -12.94 -2.89
C THR A 179 -13.81 -13.78 -2.20
N GLU A 180 -12.84 -14.24 -2.98
CA GLU A 180 -11.73 -15.06 -2.49
C GLU A 180 -10.45 -14.64 -3.17
N HIS A 181 -9.35 -14.72 -2.43
CA HIS A 181 -8.04 -14.36 -2.95
C HIS A 181 -6.92 -14.91 -2.07
N ASP A 182 -5.72 -14.75 -2.60
CA ASP A 182 -4.46 -14.86 -1.90
C ASP A 182 -3.57 -13.70 -2.34
N PHE A 183 -2.52 -13.42 -1.58
CA PHE A 183 -1.58 -12.37 -1.97
C PHE A 183 -0.16 -12.67 -1.49
N VAL A 184 0.80 -11.98 -2.08
CA VAL A 184 2.20 -12.02 -1.66
C VAL A 184 2.60 -10.65 -1.14
N ALA A 185 3.18 -10.59 0.05
CA ALA A 185 3.79 -9.36 0.56
C ALA A 185 5.00 -8.97 -0.32
N LEU A 186 5.03 -7.73 -0.79
CA LEU A 186 6.11 -7.22 -1.61
C LEU A 186 7.43 -7.15 -0.84
N GLU A 187 8.54 -7.17 -1.56
CA GLU A 187 9.88 -6.90 -1.01
C GLU A 187 9.95 -5.51 -0.36
N GLY A 188 10.80 -5.37 0.69
CA GLY A 188 11.02 -4.11 1.40
C GLY A 188 10.63 -4.21 2.88
N PRO A 189 10.01 -3.17 3.49
CA PRO A 189 9.52 -3.27 4.86
C PRO A 189 8.34 -4.26 4.94
N PRO A 190 8.11 -4.90 6.10
CA PRO A 190 6.96 -5.79 6.28
C PRO A 190 5.65 -5.10 5.89
N LEU A 191 4.77 -5.84 5.23
CA LEU A 191 3.40 -5.41 4.98
C LEU A 191 2.69 -5.28 6.32
N ILE A 192 2.09 -4.12 6.57
CA ILE A 192 1.16 -3.93 7.68
C ILE A 192 -0.11 -3.31 7.11
N TYR A 193 -1.25 -3.94 7.35
CA TYR A 193 -2.54 -3.42 6.97
C TYR A 193 -3.54 -3.53 8.12
N VAL A 194 -4.54 -2.65 8.08
CA VAL A 194 -5.70 -2.72 8.97
C VAL A 194 -6.83 -3.36 8.18
N VAL A 195 -7.50 -4.33 8.79
CA VAL A 195 -8.65 -5.00 8.22
C VAL A 195 -9.87 -4.78 9.09
N THR A 196 -11.02 -4.53 8.48
CA THR A 196 -12.33 -4.65 9.14
C THR A 196 -13.21 -5.62 8.36
N LEU A 197 -13.91 -6.47 9.11
CA LEU A 197 -14.70 -7.59 8.62
C LEU A 197 -16.08 -7.54 9.25
N ALA A 198 -17.13 -7.54 8.42
CA ALA A 198 -18.49 -7.66 8.91
C ALA A 198 -18.78 -9.08 9.46
N GLU A 199 -18.20 -10.11 8.85
CA GLU A 199 -18.32 -11.53 9.22
C GLU A 199 -16.97 -12.25 9.03
N MET A 200 -16.85 -13.49 9.53
CA MET A 200 -15.58 -14.25 9.55
C MET A 200 -15.09 -14.65 8.16
N VAL A 201 -13.79 -14.96 8.04
CA VAL A 201 -13.16 -15.48 6.81
C VAL A 201 -12.88 -16.98 6.93
N GLU A 202 -12.93 -17.68 5.81
CA GLU A 202 -12.61 -19.11 5.72
C GLU A 202 -11.29 -19.32 4.97
N PHE A 203 -10.34 -20.00 5.59
CA PHE A 203 -9.06 -20.34 4.98
C PHE A 203 -9.13 -21.72 4.32
N SER A 204 -8.55 -21.84 3.13
CA SER A 204 -8.36 -23.16 2.51
C SER A 204 -7.27 -23.94 3.25
N ALA A 205 -7.48 -25.25 3.44
CA ALA A 205 -6.47 -26.12 4.03
C ALA A 205 -5.24 -26.19 3.10
N LEU A 206 -4.05 -25.94 3.66
CA LEU A 206 -2.74 -26.07 2.99
C LEU A 206 -2.45 -27.52 2.59
#